data_AF-W2T5J6-F1
#
_entry.id   AF-W2T5J6-F1
#
_cell.length_a   1.000
_cell.length_b   1.000
_cell.length_c   1.000
_cell.angle_alpha   90.00
_cell.angle_beta   90.00
_cell.angle_gamma   90.00
#
_symmetry.space_group_name_H-M   'P 1'
#
loop_
_entity.id
_entity.type
_entity.pdbx_description
1 polymer ?
#
loop_
_entity_poly.entity_id
_entity_poly.type
_entity_poly.pdbx_seq_one_letter_code
_entity_poly.pdbx_strand_id
1 'polypeptide(L)'
;MTINFPTRVFVYGTLKRGEPNANVISETEGKYRFIGVGRTKTPYPLVIGSKYNIPFVINEPGKGHKPTQLCTGVKFQIVMDNNTEISAWIYLLRKWRPDIYESSTPMMSSYSSKGPHGREYVSRYIRAKDMLDDSSYNLHADIQGGDPTDPITKAASDAKAVEDARNCIDQQKEIN
;
A
#
# COMPACT_ATOMS: atom_id res chain seq x y z
N MET A 1 7.15 31.96 16.24
CA MET A 1 7.65 30.97 15.27
C MET A 1 7.00 29.63 15.55
N THR A 2 6.39 28.98 14.57
CA THR A 2 5.86 27.62 14.72
C THR A 2 6.97 26.63 14.39
N ILE A 3 7.41 25.82 15.35
CA ILE A 3 8.41 24.77 15.09
C ILE A 3 7.70 23.61 14.39
N ASN A 4 7.82 23.54 13.07
CA ASN A 4 7.24 22.44 12.30
C ASN A 4 8.14 21.20 12.42
N PHE A 5 7.72 20.20 13.21
CA PHE A 5 8.43 18.93 13.30
C PHE A 5 8.16 18.10 12.03
N PRO A 6 9.19 17.53 11.38
CA PRO A 6 9.01 16.76 10.15
C PRO A 6 8.16 15.52 10.42
N THR A 7 7.08 15.36 9.65
CA THR A 7 6.21 14.18 9.69
C THR A 7 7.01 12.95 9.32
N ARG A 8 7.15 12.01 10.27
CA ARG A 8 7.78 10.72 9.99
C ARG A 8 6.76 9.75 9.42
N VAL A 9 7.15 9.17 8.30
CA VAL A 9 6.45 8.12 7.58
C VAL A 9 7.52 7.12 7.16
N PHE A 10 7.23 5.86 7.39
CA PHE A 10 8.03 4.69 7.03
C PHE A 10 7.26 4.08 5.80
N VAL A 11 7.61 3.01 5.08
CA VAL A 11 6.86 2.61 3.83
C VAL A 11 6.96 1.11 3.50
N TYR A 12 5.93 0.27 3.61
CA TYR A 12 6.03 -1.23 3.45
C TYR A 12 6.10 -1.74 2.03
N GLY A 13 5.14 -1.30 1.23
CA GLY A 13 4.79 -1.97 0.01
C GLY A 13 5.61 -1.42 -1.14
N THR A 14 4.90 -1.10 -2.21
CA THR A 14 5.48 -0.59 -3.45
C THR A 14 6.24 0.73 -3.31
N LEU A 15 6.09 1.48 -2.21
CA LEU A 15 6.80 2.73 -1.92
C LEU A 15 8.20 2.53 -1.29
N LYS A 16 8.63 1.29 -0.98
CA LYS A 16 10.02 1.05 -0.54
C LYS A 16 11.02 1.34 -1.65
N ARG A 17 12.27 1.64 -1.27
CA ARG A 17 13.41 1.61 -2.20
C ARG A 17 13.51 0.23 -2.86
N GLY A 18 13.67 0.21 -4.18
CA GLY A 18 13.72 -1.02 -4.97
C GLY A 18 12.35 -1.62 -5.36
N GLU A 19 11.24 -1.03 -4.91
CA GLU A 19 9.89 -1.50 -5.21
C GLU A 19 9.17 -0.61 -6.27
N PRO A 20 8.10 -1.10 -6.94
CA PRO A 20 7.59 -0.50 -8.19
C PRO A 20 7.03 0.93 -8.14
N ASN A 21 6.80 1.52 -6.97
CA ASN A 21 6.35 2.91 -6.80
C ASN A 21 7.37 3.75 -5.99
N ALA A 22 8.63 3.32 -5.86
CA ALA A 22 9.66 4.03 -5.08
C ALA A 22 9.85 5.49 -5.51
N ASN A 23 9.74 5.72 -6.82
CA ASN A 23 9.86 7.01 -7.51
C ASN A 23 8.78 8.03 -7.11
N VAL A 24 7.59 7.57 -6.70
CA VAL A 24 6.49 8.45 -6.28
C VAL A 24 6.90 9.36 -5.13
N ILE A 25 7.78 8.90 -4.22
CA ILE A 25 8.29 9.71 -3.11
C ILE A 25 9.19 10.85 -3.61
N SER A 26 9.94 10.64 -4.69
CA SER A 26 10.82 11.66 -5.30
C SER A 26 10.11 12.58 -6.29
N GLU A 27 9.01 12.13 -6.88
CA GLU A 27 8.20 12.89 -7.86
C GLU A 27 7.12 13.75 -7.20
N THR A 28 6.68 13.40 -5.98
CA THR A 28 5.69 14.20 -5.25
C THR A 28 6.34 15.49 -4.71
N GLU A 29 5.68 16.63 -4.91
CA GLU A 29 6.13 17.92 -4.37
C GLU A 29 6.44 17.87 -2.87
N GLY A 30 7.58 18.46 -2.48
CA GLY A 30 7.98 18.62 -1.09
C GLY A 30 9.43 18.25 -0.84
N LYS A 31 9.76 17.98 0.43
CA LYS A 31 11.10 17.54 0.85
C LYS A 31 10.97 16.27 1.67
N TYR A 32 11.59 15.19 1.19
CA TYR A 32 11.68 13.92 1.91
C TYR A 32 13.14 13.63 2.28
N ARG A 33 13.33 12.81 3.32
CA ARG A 33 14.65 12.29 3.70
C ARG A 33 14.49 10.89 4.28
N PHE A 34 15.21 9.92 3.73
CA PHE A 34 15.29 8.59 4.31
C PHE A 34 15.99 8.65 5.67
N ILE A 35 15.38 8.05 6.69
CA ILE A 35 15.90 8.05 8.08
C ILE A 35 16.69 6.77 8.38
N GLY A 36 16.22 5.61 7.90
CA GLY A 36 16.81 4.30 8.18
C GLY A 36 15.80 3.18 7.92
N VAL A 37 16.24 1.93 8.09
CA VAL A 37 15.36 0.76 8.19
C VAL A 37 14.99 0.54 9.65
N GLY A 38 13.88 -0.17 9.87
CA GLY A 38 13.37 -0.51 11.19
C GLY A 38 12.21 -1.49 11.05
N ARG A 39 11.50 -1.76 12.13
CA ARG A 39 10.33 -2.64 12.17
C ARG A 39 9.30 -2.13 13.15
N THR A 40 8.02 -2.46 12.97
CA THR A 40 7.02 -2.16 14.00
C THR A 40 7.40 -2.84 15.33
N LYS A 41 7.07 -2.20 16.45
CA LYS A 41 7.24 -2.78 17.80
C LYS A 41 6.28 -3.95 18.02
N THR A 42 4.99 -3.72 17.73
CA THR A 42 3.91 -4.71 17.71
C THR A 42 3.82 -5.36 16.32
N PRO A 43 3.66 -6.68 16.17
CA PRO A 43 3.48 -7.32 14.87
C PRO A 43 2.10 -7.03 14.25
N TYR A 44 2.02 -7.06 12.92
CA TYR A 44 0.79 -6.89 12.14
C TYR A 44 0.80 -7.81 10.90
N PRO A 45 -0.35 -8.28 10.42
CA PRO A 45 -0.41 -9.12 9.22
C PRO A 45 -0.10 -8.29 7.98
N LEU A 46 1.08 -8.52 7.39
CA LEU A 46 1.43 -8.06 6.05
C LEU A 46 1.18 -9.19 5.06
N VAL A 47 0.30 -8.96 4.09
CA VAL A 47 -0.13 -9.93 3.07
C VAL A 47 -0.20 -9.27 1.69
N ILE A 48 -0.20 -10.07 0.63
CA ILE A 48 -0.51 -9.63 -0.74
C ILE A 48 -1.85 -10.26 -1.15
N GLY A 49 -2.79 -9.43 -1.59
CA GLY A 49 -4.14 -9.84 -2.01
C GLY A 49 -4.62 -9.11 -3.27
N SER A 50 -5.92 -9.29 -3.57
CA SER A 50 -6.63 -8.83 -4.78
C SER A 50 -6.11 -9.36 -6.13
N LYS A 51 -6.90 -9.14 -7.20
CA LYS A 51 -6.54 -9.37 -8.63
C LYS A 51 -5.18 -8.76 -9.01
N TYR A 52 -4.77 -7.68 -8.33
CA TYR A 52 -3.61 -6.86 -8.70
C TYR A 52 -2.39 -7.00 -7.78
N ASN A 53 -2.39 -8.00 -6.88
CA ASN A 53 -1.27 -8.29 -5.98
C ASN A 53 -0.85 -7.06 -5.16
N ILE A 54 -1.83 -6.39 -4.56
CA ILE A 54 -1.60 -5.20 -3.74
C ILE A 54 -1.13 -5.66 -2.34
N PRO A 55 -0.01 -5.11 -1.82
CA PRO A 55 0.39 -5.37 -0.45
C PRO A 55 -0.49 -4.60 0.55
N PHE A 56 -0.99 -5.29 1.57
CA PHE A 56 -1.77 -4.72 2.67
C PHE A 56 -1.13 -5.05 4.01
N VAL A 57 -1.10 -4.08 4.93
CA VAL A 57 -1.03 -4.40 6.35
C VAL A 57 -2.39 -4.23 6.97
N ILE A 58 -2.90 -5.30 7.56
CA ILE A 58 -4.24 -5.35 8.13
C ILE A 58 -4.21 -4.77 9.55
N ASN A 59 -5.24 -4.02 9.93
CA ASN A 59 -5.38 -3.41 11.26
C ASN A 59 -5.77 -4.45 12.35
N GLU A 60 -5.02 -5.54 12.45
CA GLU A 60 -5.24 -6.63 13.40
C GLU A 60 -3.97 -6.79 14.28
N PRO A 61 -3.75 -5.89 15.26
CA PRO A 61 -2.53 -5.84 16.06
C PRO A 61 -2.27 -7.13 16.82
N GLY A 62 -1.01 -7.56 16.86
CA GLY A 62 -0.58 -8.77 17.58
C GLY A 62 -0.59 -10.04 16.73
N LYS A 63 -1.20 -10.00 15.54
CA LYS A 63 -1.21 -11.11 14.56
C LYS A 63 -0.14 -10.89 13.50
N GLY A 64 0.39 -11.98 12.94
CA GLY A 64 1.40 -11.94 11.88
C GLY A 64 2.82 -11.57 12.34
N HIS A 65 3.63 -11.08 11.42
CA HIS A 65 5.05 -10.79 11.64
C HIS A 65 5.28 -9.30 11.95
N LYS A 66 6.50 -8.91 12.35
CA LYS A 66 6.89 -7.50 12.49
C LYS A 66 7.24 -6.95 11.10
N PRO A 67 6.43 -6.08 10.47
CA PRO A 67 6.74 -5.62 9.13
C PRO A 67 7.93 -4.65 9.15
N THR A 68 8.82 -4.75 8.17
CA THR A 68 10.13 -4.05 8.19
C THR A 68 10.10 -2.62 7.60
N GLN A 69 8.91 -2.04 7.37
CA GLN A 69 8.68 -0.68 6.83
C GLN A 69 7.16 -0.37 6.76
N LEU A 70 6.59 0.87 6.95
CA LEU A 70 5.12 1.25 6.82
C LEU A 70 4.71 2.76 6.90
N CYS A 71 3.70 3.22 6.12
CA CYS A 71 3.35 4.66 5.88
C CYS A 71 1.85 5.02 6.09
N THR A 72 1.41 6.03 6.88
CA THR A 72 0.09 6.73 7.17
C THR A 72 -1.21 6.16 7.83
N GLY A 73 -1.56 6.59 9.07
CA GLY A 73 -2.94 6.43 9.61
C GLY A 73 -3.12 6.51 11.14
N VAL A 74 -2.18 5.98 11.90
CA VAL A 74 -1.97 6.16 13.36
C VAL A 74 -0.46 6.26 13.59
N LYS A 75 0.00 6.93 14.66
CA LYS A 75 1.44 6.94 15.02
C LYS A 75 1.83 5.63 15.70
N PHE A 76 2.76 4.90 15.12
CA PHE A 76 3.27 3.63 15.63
C PHE A 76 4.71 3.76 16.10
N GLN A 77 5.07 2.97 17.11
CA GLN A 77 6.45 2.81 17.55
C GLN A 77 7.18 1.88 16.56
N ILE A 78 8.20 2.44 15.92
CA ILE A 78 9.12 1.76 15.03
C ILE A 78 10.44 1.58 15.76
N VAL A 79 10.90 0.33 15.89
CA VAL A 79 12.23 -0.01 16.36
C VAL A 79 13.17 0.03 15.17
N MET A 80 14.08 1.00 15.15
CA MET A 80 15.12 1.17 14.12
C MET A 80 16.21 0.10 14.28
N ASP A 81 17.03 -0.11 13.25
CA ASP A 81 18.11 -1.11 13.27
C ASP A 81 19.13 -0.90 14.40
N ASN A 82 19.35 0.35 14.82
CA ASN A 82 20.19 0.71 15.98
C ASN A 82 19.46 0.55 17.34
N ASN A 83 18.35 -0.18 17.38
CA ASN A 83 17.45 -0.38 18.52
C ASN A 83 16.80 0.88 19.12
N THR A 84 16.94 2.06 18.49
CA THR A 84 16.19 3.26 18.92
C THR A 84 14.72 3.18 18.50
N GLU A 85 13.83 3.79 19.29
CA GLU A 85 12.41 3.89 18.95
C GLU A 85 12.06 5.28 18.38
N ILE A 86 11.35 5.29 17.26
CA ILE A 86 10.72 6.50 16.70
C ILE A 86 9.22 6.30 16.50
N SER A 87 8.44 7.37 16.61
CA SER A 87 7.05 7.36 16.19
C SER A 87 6.94 7.76 14.71
N ALA A 88 6.25 6.96 13.90
CA ALA A 88 5.95 7.22 12.48
C ALA A 88 4.52 6.80 12.13
N TRP A 89 3.94 7.38 11.07
CA TRP A 89 2.58 7.04 10.64
C TRP A 89 2.52 5.80 9.72
N ILE A 90 1.43 5.01 9.77
CA ILE A 90 1.25 3.69 9.09
C ILE A 90 -0.15 3.41 8.47
N TYR A 91 -0.24 3.04 7.17
CA TYR A 91 -1.42 2.77 6.31
C TYR A 91 -1.79 1.34 6.59
N LEU A 92 -2.93 1.22 7.25
CA LEU A 92 -3.54 -0.04 7.61
C LEU A 92 -4.82 -0.16 6.84
N LEU A 93 -5.04 -1.33 6.26
CA LEU A 93 -6.35 -1.74 5.80
C LEU A 93 -7.23 -1.90 7.04
N ARG A 94 -8.16 -0.97 7.26
CA ARG A 94 -9.05 -0.93 8.45
C ARG A 94 -10.34 -1.71 8.28
N LYS A 95 -10.70 -2.04 7.05
CA LYS A 95 -11.85 -2.86 6.67
C LYS A 95 -11.41 -3.78 5.53
N TRP A 96 -11.70 -5.06 5.66
CA TRP A 96 -11.30 -6.12 4.74
C TRP A 96 -12.41 -7.19 4.68
N ARG A 97 -12.47 -7.96 3.59
CA ARG A 97 -13.35 -9.14 3.49
C ARG A 97 -13.00 -10.18 4.57
N PRO A 98 -13.96 -10.89 5.20
CA PRO A 98 -13.67 -11.80 6.31
C PRO A 98 -12.64 -12.89 5.98
N ASP A 99 -12.65 -13.37 4.74
CA ASP A 99 -11.81 -14.41 4.14
C ASP A 99 -10.52 -13.87 3.48
N ILE A 100 -10.10 -12.63 3.79
CA ILE A 100 -8.94 -11.99 3.14
C ILE A 100 -7.67 -12.86 3.22
N TYR A 101 -7.51 -13.63 4.30
CA TYR A 101 -6.37 -14.51 4.53
C TYR A 101 -6.37 -15.78 3.69
N GLU A 102 -7.53 -16.24 3.20
CA GLU A 102 -7.66 -17.46 2.41
C GLU A 102 -7.24 -17.22 0.94
N SER A 103 -7.49 -16.00 0.44
CA SER A 103 -7.16 -15.56 -0.92
C SER A 103 -5.82 -14.84 -1.05
N SER A 104 -5.17 -14.52 0.06
CA SER A 104 -3.90 -13.79 0.12
C SER A 104 -2.69 -14.72 0.25
N THR A 105 -1.48 -14.16 0.13
CA THR A 105 -0.26 -14.87 0.53
C THR A 105 -0.23 -15.19 2.03
N PRO A 106 0.58 -16.17 2.46
CA PRO A 106 1.05 -16.25 3.84
C PRO A 106 1.59 -14.90 4.35
N MET A 107 1.46 -14.67 5.67
CA MET A 107 1.89 -13.41 6.29
C MET A 107 3.41 -13.27 6.25
N MET A 108 3.91 -12.20 5.62
CA MET A 108 5.35 -11.96 5.45
C MET A 108 5.90 -10.90 6.41
N SER A 109 7.21 -10.91 6.66
CA SER A 109 7.91 -9.88 7.45
C SER A 109 8.33 -8.66 6.60
N SER A 110 8.55 -8.86 5.30
CA SER A 110 8.88 -7.81 4.35
C SER A 110 8.29 -8.17 2.99
N TYR A 111 7.67 -7.18 2.36
CA TYR A 111 7.12 -7.29 1.00
C TYR A 111 8.23 -7.18 -0.05
N SER A 112 8.12 -7.89 -1.17
CA SER A 112 8.78 -7.45 -2.41
C SER A 112 7.98 -7.88 -3.62
N SER A 113 7.84 -7.00 -4.62
CA SER A 113 7.10 -7.31 -5.84
C SER A 113 7.64 -8.57 -6.53
N LYS A 114 8.98 -8.73 -6.57
CA LYS A 114 9.66 -9.87 -7.17
C LYS A 114 10.03 -10.95 -6.14
N GLY A 115 9.26 -11.01 -5.04
CA GLY A 115 9.48 -11.97 -3.95
C GLY A 115 9.10 -13.41 -4.31
N PRO A 116 9.55 -14.40 -3.52
CA PRO A 116 9.36 -15.83 -3.78
C PRO A 116 7.90 -16.31 -3.69
N HIS A 117 6.95 -15.43 -3.33
CA HIS A 117 5.51 -15.71 -3.35
C HIS A 117 4.91 -15.66 -4.77
N GLY A 118 5.66 -15.26 -5.80
CA GLY A 118 5.20 -15.32 -7.20
C GLY A 118 4.03 -14.39 -7.56
N ARG A 119 3.78 -13.38 -6.72
CA ARG A 119 2.67 -12.41 -6.87
C ARG A 119 3.23 -11.01 -7.12
N GLU A 120 3.66 -10.78 -8.36
CA GLU A 120 4.22 -9.49 -8.78
C GLU A 120 3.12 -8.42 -8.84
N TYR A 121 3.42 -7.22 -8.32
CA TYR A 121 2.47 -6.12 -8.24
C TYR A 121 2.09 -5.61 -9.64
N VAL A 122 0.79 -5.57 -9.92
CA VAL A 122 0.26 -4.97 -11.14
C VAL A 122 0.23 -3.46 -10.96
N SER A 123 0.91 -2.72 -11.84
CA SER A 123 1.01 -1.26 -11.74
C SER A 123 -0.37 -0.61 -11.75
N ARG A 124 -0.51 0.52 -11.06
CA ARG A 124 -1.80 1.25 -10.98
C ARG A 124 -2.37 1.60 -12.36
N TYR A 125 -1.51 1.78 -13.36
CA TYR A 125 -1.87 2.12 -14.74
C TYR A 125 -2.40 0.91 -15.53
N ILE A 126 -1.75 -0.26 -15.40
CA ILE A 126 -2.25 -1.51 -16.00
C ILE A 126 -3.57 -1.90 -15.33
N ARG A 127 -3.62 -1.81 -14.00
CA ARG A 127 -4.84 -1.98 -13.21
C ARG A 127 -5.96 -1.05 -13.70
N ALA A 128 -5.68 0.24 -13.84
CA ALA A 128 -6.68 1.23 -14.26
C ALA A 128 -7.29 0.86 -15.61
N LYS A 129 -6.45 0.47 -16.58
CA LYS A 129 -6.94 0.00 -17.88
C LYS A 129 -7.82 -1.25 -17.72
N ASP A 130 -7.32 -2.30 -17.06
CA ASP A 130 -8.05 -3.55 -16.85
C ASP A 130 -9.39 -3.34 -16.12
N MET A 131 -9.48 -2.43 -15.14
CA MET A 131 -10.73 -2.08 -14.46
C MET A 131 -11.73 -1.29 -15.32
N LEU A 132 -11.25 -0.55 -16.33
CA LEU A 132 -12.11 0.20 -17.27
C LEU A 132 -12.58 -0.69 -18.44
N ASP A 133 -11.76 -1.67 -18.83
CA ASP A 133 -12.09 -2.68 -19.83
C ASP A 133 -13.02 -3.79 -19.24
N ASP A 134 -12.82 -4.20 -17.99
CA ASP A 134 -13.62 -5.21 -17.26
C ASP A 134 -14.69 -4.55 -16.38
N SER A 135 -15.87 -4.33 -16.96
CA SER A 135 -17.01 -3.73 -16.24
C SER A 135 -17.58 -4.60 -15.10
N SER A 136 -17.13 -5.85 -14.94
CA SER A 136 -17.60 -6.75 -13.88
C SER A 136 -16.77 -6.66 -12.59
N TYR A 137 -15.52 -6.20 -12.68
CA TYR A 137 -14.61 -6.22 -11.53
C TYR A 137 -14.81 -5.01 -10.59
N ASN A 138 -14.89 -5.29 -9.29
CA ASN A 138 -15.05 -4.30 -8.22
C ASN A 138 -13.89 -4.42 -7.21
N LEU A 139 -12.88 -3.57 -7.36
CA LEU A 139 -11.69 -3.54 -6.50
C LEU A 139 -12.05 -3.33 -5.03
N HIS A 140 -13.06 -2.50 -4.77
CA HIS A 140 -13.50 -2.20 -3.43
C HIS A 140 -14.11 -3.45 -2.76
N ALA A 141 -14.93 -4.23 -3.47
CA ALA A 141 -15.47 -5.50 -2.97
C ALA A 141 -14.39 -6.59 -2.82
N ASP A 142 -13.45 -6.72 -3.77
CA ASP A 142 -12.35 -7.70 -3.69
C ASP A 142 -11.46 -7.50 -2.44
N ILE A 143 -11.27 -6.24 -2.00
CA ILE A 143 -10.48 -5.91 -0.81
C ILE A 143 -11.35 -5.88 0.47
N GLN A 144 -12.48 -5.17 0.46
CA GLN A 144 -13.27 -4.87 1.67
C GLN A 144 -14.44 -5.81 1.92
N GLY A 145 -14.77 -6.68 0.96
CA GLY A 145 -15.99 -7.49 0.96
C GLY A 145 -17.24 -6.66 0.66
N GLY A 146 -18.38 -7.34 0.68
CA GLY A 146 -19.67 -6.82 0.22
C GLY A 146 -20.07 -7.40 -1.13
N ASP A 147 -21.17 -6.91 -1.68
CA ASP A 147 -21.67 -7.29 -3.00
C ASP A 147 -20.78 -6.70 -4.11
N PRO A 148 -20.14 -7.50 -4.98
CA PRO A 148 -19.35 -6.99 -6.10
C PRO A 148 -20.17 -6.16 -7.09
N THR A 149 -21.49 -6.37 -7.16
CA THR A 149 -22.42 -5.67 -8.05
C THR A 149 -22.97 -4.37 -7.44
N ASP A 150 -22.65 -4.05 -6.18
CA ASP A 150 -23.10 -2.81 -5.55
C ASP A 150 -22.63 -1.57 -6.33
N PRO A 151 -23.55 -0.71 -6.80
CA PRO A 151 -23.23 0.37 -7.72
C PRO A 151 -22.38 1.47 -7.07
N ILE A 152 -22.43 1.63 -5.75
CA ILE A 152 -21.68 2.67 -5.03
C ILE A 152 -20.19 2.31 -4.97
N THR A 153 -19.88 1.09 -4.53
CA THR A 153 -18.50 0.57 -4.46
C THR A 153 -17.91 0.29 -5.84
N LYS A 154 -18.75 -0.08 -6.82
CA LYS A 154 -18.35 -0.15 -8.23
C LYS A 154 -17.98 1.23 -8.77
N ALA A 155 -18.83 2.25 -8.61
CA ALA A 155 -18.53 3.62 -9.03
C ALA A 155 -17.28 4.19 -8.33
N ALA A 156 -17.04 3.85 -7.06
CA ALA A 156 -15.80 4.22 -6.36
C ALA A 156 -14.55 3.52 -6.94
N SER A 157 -14.68 2.25 -7.34
CA SER A 157 -13.62 1.50 -8.03
C SER A 157 -13.31 2.12 -9.40
N ASP A 158 -14.35 2.44 -10.18
CA ASP A 158 -14.24 3.02 -11.51
C ASP A 158 -13.66 4.44 -11.46
N ALA A 159 -14.12 5.27 -10.52
CA ALA A 159 -13.56 6.59 -10.27
C ALA A 159 -12.05 6.54 -9.95
N LYS A 160 -11.62 5.52 -9.19
CA LYS A 160 -10.19 5.32 -8.90
C LYS A 160 -9.40 4.87 -10.13
N ALA A 161 -9.97 4.02 -10.98
CA ALA A 161 -9.37 3.64 -12.25
C ALA A 161 -9.22 4.85 -13.19
N VAL A 162 -10.25 5.70 -13.31
CA VAL A 162 -10.19 6.96 -14.09
C VAL A 162 -9.12 7.91 -13.55
N GLU A 163 -8.99 8.07 -12.23
CA GLU A 163 -7.94 8.89 -11.61
C GLU A 163 -6.53 8.35 -11.94
N ASP A 164 -6.29 7.06 -11.72
CA ASP A 164 -5.00 6.43 -12.01
C ASP A 164 -4.65 6.47 -13.51
N ALA A 165 -5.64 6.36 -14.40
CA ALA A 165 -5.46 6.47 -15.85
C ALA A 165 -5.06 7.90 -16.29
N ARG A 166 -5.66 8.95 -15.71
CA ARG A 166 -5.27 10.35 -15.99
C ARG A 166 -3.82 10.61 -15.59
N ASN A 167 -3.43 10.19 -14.39
CA ASN A 167 -2.07 10.34 -13.87
C ASN A 167 -1.02 9.67 -14.79
N CYS A 168 -1.37 8.55 -15.45
CA CYS A 168 -0.50 7.91 -16.45
C CYS A 168 -0.23 8.81 -17.67
N ILE A 169 -1.28 9.46 -18.18
CA ILE A 169 -1.20 10.31 -19.38
C ILE A 169 -0.37 11.54 -19.10
N ASP A 170 -0.53 12.17 -17.93
CA ASP A 170 0.19 13.39 -17.58
C ASP A 170 1.68 13.10 -17.31
N GLN A 171 2.03 11.98 -16.64
CA GLN A 171 3.42 11.53 -16.54
C GLN A 171 4.08 11.27 -17.92
N GLN A 172 3.32 10.84 -18.93
CA GLN A 172 3.85 10.65 -20.29
C GLN A 172 3.97 11.95 -21.09
N LYS A 173 3.31 13.05 -20.69
CA LYS A 173 3.49 14.37 -21.32
C LYS A 173 4.72 15.10 -20.80
N GLU A 174 5.12 14.87 -19.54
CA GLU A 174 6.30 15.51 -18.94
C GLU A 174 7.65 14.91 -19.39
N ILE A 175 7.61 13.79 -20.13
CA ILE A 175 8.79 13.07 -20.63
C ILE A 175 9.09 13.39 -22.12
N ASN A 176 8.22 14.16 -22.80
CA ASN A 176 8.36 14.56 -24.21
C ASN A 176 8.52 16.08 -24.37
#